data_AF-A0A2N8PPB0-F1
#
_entry.id   AF-A0A2N8PPB0-F1
#
_cell.length_a   1.000
_cell.length_b   1.000
_cell.length_c   1.000
_cell.angle_alpha   90.00
_cell.angle_beta   90.00
_cell.angle_gamma   90.00
#
_symmetry.space_group_name_H-M   'P 1'
#
loop_
_entity.id
_entity.type
_entity.pdbx_description
1 polymer ?
#
loop_
_entity_poly.entity_id
_entity_poly.type
_entity_poly.pdbx_seq_one_letter_code
_entity_poly.pdbx_strand_id
1 'polypeptide(L)'
;MPAARVVEVVAQAAVRERETAEELRSPRPAERGLLVSDPEELAEAWAARHVEWRRVQELMEASGWAVYEPERDGVGSAWAADRVARREQALASHAAHQERRREAADEVRTEVWLAAGPGRLLRQAAARAGLTPQEVLAQLAARLVVDEDGAVSVAPFLPSR
;
A
#
# COMPACT_ATOMS: atom_id res chain seq x y z
N MET A 1 22.50 -23.21 -9.41
CA MET A 1 22.07 -24.50 -8.79
C MET A 1 22.29 -25.64 -9.77
N PRO A 2 22.96 -26.75 -9.42
CA PRO A 2 23.22 -27.84 -10.37
C PRO A 2 21.95 -28.48 -10.95
N ALA A 3 22.00 -28.97 -12.18
CA ALA A 3 20.86 -29.61 -12.86
C ALA A 3 20.25 -30.77 -12.05
N ALA A 4 21.10 -31.64 -11.48
CA ALA A 4 20.64 -32.74 -10.62
C ALA A 4 19.84 -32.23 -9.41
N ARG A 5 20.25 -31.10 -8.82
CA ARG A 5 19.53 -30.48 -7.71
C ARG A 5 18.19 -29.89 -8.14
N VAL A 6 18.09 -29.37 -9.36
CA VAL A 6 16.83 -28.86 -9.92
C VAL A 6 15.82 -30.00 -10.06
N VAL A 7 16.25 -31.17 -10.56
CA VAL A 7 15.41 -32.38 -10.66
C VAL A 7 14.89 -32.80 -9.27
N GLU A 8 15.75 -32.80 -8.25
CA GLU A 8 15.33 -33.09 -6.87
C GLU A 8 14.28 -32.10 -6.36
N VAL A 9 14.46 -30.80 -6.64
CA VAL A 9 13.53 -29.75 -6.22
C VAL A 9 12.18 -29.86 -6.94
N VAL A 10 12.17 -30.22 -8.22
CA VAL A 10 10.94 -30.53 -8.97
C VAL A 10 10.20 -31.70 -8.30
N ALA A 11 10.90 -32.79 -8.00
CA ALA A 11 10.31 -33.96 -7.35
C ALA A 11 9.74 -33.62 -5.96
N GLN A 12 10.47 -32.82 -5.16
CA GLN A 12 10.00 -32.35 -3.86
C GLN A 12 8.75 -31.46 -3.99
N ALA A 13 8.72 -30.55 -4.96
CA ALA A 13 7.56 -29.70 -5.20
C ALA A 13 6.32 -30.52 -5.60
N ALA A 14 6.49 -31.55 -6.43
CA ALA A 14 5.42 -32.47 -6.81
C ALA A 14 4.84 -33.26 -5.61
N VAL A 15 5.71 -33.68 -4.68
CA VAL A 15 5.27 -34.34 -3.44
C VAL A 15 4.45 -33.39 -2.58
N ARG A 16 4.94 -32.16 -2.38
CA ARG A 16 4.25 -31.15 -1.56
C ARG A 16 2.91 -30.71 -2.14
N GLU A 17 2.84 -30.54 -3.46
CA GLU A 17 1.57 -30.28 -4.16
C GLU A 17 0.56 -31.40 -3.91
N ARG A 18 0.98 -32.66 -4.03
CA ARG A 18 0.09 -33.81 -3.79
C ARG A 18 -0.38 -33.87 -2.33
N GLU A 19 0.53 -33.76 -1.37
CA GLU A 19 0.22 -33.81 0.06
C GLU A 19 -0.79 -32.71 0.44
N THR A 20 -0.55 -31.46 0.01
CA THR A 20 -1.45 -30.34 0.30
C THR A 20 -2.81 -30.46 -0.38
N ALA A 21 -2.85 -30.99 -1.60
CA ALA A 21 -4.11 -31.31 -2.29
C ALA A 21 -4.88 -32.47 -1.64
N GLU A 22 -4.20 -33.43 -1.00
CA GLU A 22 -4.81 -34.53 -0.24
C GLU A 22 -5.34 -34.07 1.12
N GLU A 23 -4.61 -33.18 1.79
CA GLU A 23 -5.04 -32.53 3.03
C GLU A 23 -6.31 -31.71 2.83
N LEU A 24 -6.40 -30.94 1.73
CA LEU A 24 -7.62 -30.23 1.34
C LEU A 24 -8.83 -31.14 1.12
N ARG A 25 -8.61 -32.33 0.55
CA ARG A 25 -9.68 -33.31 0.28
C ARG A 25 -10.09 -34.11 1.52
N SER A 26 -9.31 -34.06 2.60
CA SER A 26 -9.54 -34.86 3.79
C SER A 26 -10.50 -34.16 4.76
N PRO A 27 -11.55 -34.83 5.28
CA PRO A 27 -12.46 -34.27 6.26
C PRO A 27 -11.82 -34.30 7.66
N ARG A 28 -10.77 -33.51 7.88
CA ARG A 28 -10.32 -33.21 9.24
C ARG A 28 -10.85 -31.82 9.63
N PRO A 29 -11.34 -31.63 10.86
CA PRO A 29 -11.58 -30.29 11.36
C PRO A 29 -10.22 -29.62 11.45
N ALA A 30 -9.88 -28.79 10.47
CA ALA A 30 -8.69 -27.96 10.54
C ALA A 30 -8.85 -27.09 11.79
N GLU A 31 -7.95 -27.25 12.77
CA GLU A 31 -7.73 -26.25 13.80
C GLU A 31 -7.25 -24.99 13.08
N ARG A 32 -8.19 -24.20 12.57
CA ARG A 32 -7.94 -22.93 11.91
C ARG A 32 -7.50 -21.92 12.97
N GLY A 33 -6.23 -21.99 13.36
CA GLY A 33 -5.60 -20.91 14.09
C GLY A 33 -5.57 -19.65 13.21
N LEU A 34 -5.76 -18.48 13.80
CA LEU A 34 -5.71 -17.15 13.17
C LEU A 34 -4.40 -16.82 12.41
N LEU A 35 -3.43 -17.73 12.42
CA LEU A 35 -2.10 -17.60 11.81
C LEU A 35 -1.79 -18.68 10.77
N VAL A 36 -2.71 -19.61 10.51
CA VAL A 36 -2.52 -20.67 9.51
C VAL A 36 -2.92 -20.09 8.15
N SER A 37 -2.01 -20.14 7.17
CA SER A 37 -2.31 -19.77 5.78
C SER A 37 -3.52 -20.56 5.28
N ASP A 38 -4.36 -19.93 4.46
CA ASP A 38 -5.51 -20.59 3.88
C ASP A 38 -5.02 -21.86 3.15
N PRO A 39 -5.54 -23.06 3.50
CA PRO A 39 -5.09 -24.30 2.88
C PRO A 39 -5.33 -24.32 1.37
N GLU A 40 -6.32 -23.59 0.85
CA GLU A 40 -6.54 -23.44 -0.59
C GLU A 40 -5.41 -22.62 -1.24
N GLU A 41 -5.09 -21.46 -0.66
CA GLU A 41 -3.96 -20.63 -1.10
C GLU A 41 -2.63 -21.39 -1.03
N LEU A 42 -2.44 -22.24 0.00
CA LEU A 42 -1.24 -23.04 0.14
C LEU A 42 -1.11 -24.09 -0.97
N ALA A 43 -2.20 -24.75 -1.33
CA ALA A 43 -2.21 -25.72 -2.43
C ALA A 43 -1.95 -25.03 -3.79
N GLU A 44 -2.58 -23.88 -4.03
CA GLU A 44 -2.32 -23.07 -5.22
C GLU A 44 -0.84 -22.64 -5.29
N ALA A 45 -0.26 -22.22 -4.17
CA ALA A 45 1.14 -21.81 -4.09
C ALA A 45 2.10 -22.98 -4.40
N TRP A 46 1.81 -24.18 -3.92
CA TRP A 46 2.62 -25.37 -4.23
C TRP A 46 2.50 -25.80 -5.68
N ALA A 47 1.29 -25.80 -6.24
CA ALA A 47 1.06 -26.09 -7.66
C ALA A 47 1.82 -25.10 -8.56
N ALA A 48 1.71 -23.79 -8.28
CA ALA A 48 2.44 -22.75 -9.01
C ALA A 48 3.97 -22.94 -8.89
N ARG A 49 4.47 -23.28 -7.69
CA ARG A 49 5.90 -23.53 -7.48
C ARG A 49 6.38 -24.77 -8.22
N HIS A 50 5.58 -25.82 -8.30
CA HIS A 50 5.94 -27.02 -9.07
C HIS A 50 5.99 -26.72 -10.58
N VAL A 51 5.02 -25.97 -11.12
CA VAL A 51 5.03 -25.52 -12.52
C VAL A 51 6.29 -24.70 -12.82
N GLU A 52 6.65 -23.78 -11.93
CA GLU A 52 7.83 -22.94 -12.12
C GLU A 52 9.14 -23.76 -12.10
N TRP A 53 9.27 -24.72 -11.19
CA TRP A 53 10.45 -25.59 -11.16
C TRP A 53 10.55 -26.49 -12.39
N ARG A 54 9.43 -26.96 -12.94
CA ARG A 54 9.40 -27.69 -14.22
C ARG A 54 9.87 -26.81 -15.37
N ARG A 55 9.41 -25.56 -15.45
CA ARG A 55 9.90 -24.59 -16.45
C ARG A 55 11.42 -24.38 -16.35
N VAL A 56 11.95 -24.24 -15.14
CA VAL A 56 13.41 -24.11 -14.92
C VAL A 56 14.14 -25.36 -15.40
N GLN A 57 13.63 -26.55 -15.11
CA GLN A 57 14.21 -27.80 -15.59
C GLN A 57 14.21 -27.87 -17.12
N GLU A 58 13.08 -27.60 -17.77
CA GLU A 58 12.94 -27.59 -19.23
C GLU A 58 13.88 -26.57 -19.88
N LEU A 59 14.02 -25.38 -19.28
CA LEU A 59 14.95 -24.35 -19.74
C LEU A 59 16.40 -24.85 -19.69
N MET A 60 16.80 -25.50 -18.59
CA MET A 60 18.15 -26.03 -18.44
C MET A 60 18.44 -27.16 -19.42
N GLU A 61 17.47 -28.05 -19.65
CA GLU A 61 17.58 -29.14 -20.62
C GLU A 61 17.70 -28.60 -22.05
N ALA A 62 16.81 -27.68 -22.45
CA ALA A 62 16.83 -27.06 -23.77
C ALA A 62 18.11 -26.26 -24.05
N SER A 63 18.69 -25.65 -23.01
CA SER A 63 19.87 -24.80 -23.12
C SER A 63 21.19 -25.54 -22.85
N GLY A 64 21.13 -26.81 -22.45
CA GLY A 64 22.30 -27.63 -22.10
C GLY A 64 23.06 -27.13 -20.85
N TRP A 65 22.39 -26.44 -19.92
CA TRP A 65 23.04 -25.84 -18.77
C TRP A 65 23.28 -26.86 -17.66
N ALA A 66 24.54 -27.05 -17.28
CA ALA A 66 24.90 -27.87 -16.13
C ALA A 66 24.52 -27.20 -14.79
N VAL A 67 24.46 -25.87 -14.76
CA VAL A 67 24.17 -25.05 -13.58
C VAL A 67 23.15 -23.98 -13.95
N TYR A 68 22.08 -23.90 -13.15
CA TYR A 68 21.10 -22.84 -13.21
C TYR A 68 21.69 -21.51 -12.72
N GLU A 69 21.64 -20.51 -13.58
CA GLU A 69 22.04 -19.11 -13.34
C GLU A 69 20.80 -18.23 -13.60
N PRO A 70 20.14 -17.70 -12.55
CA PRO A 70 18.91 -16.92 -12.69
C PRO A 70 19.01 -15.75 -13.66
N GLU A 71 20.19 -15.13 -13.76
CA GLU A 71 20.46 -13.97 -14.63
C GLU A 71 20.36 -14.31 -16.12
N ARG A 72 20.49 -15.60 -16.47
CA ARG A 72 20.33 -16.08 -17.85
C ARG A 72 18.91 -16.50 -18.15
N ASP A 73 18.08 -16.67 -17.13
CA ASP A 73 16.65 -16.91 -17.25
C ASP A 73 15.90 -15.58 -17.34
N GLY A 74 15.59 -15.16 -18.56
CA GLY A 74 14.88 -13.90 -18.81
C GLY A 74 13.48 -13.87 -18.18
N VAL A 75 12.79 -15.01 -18.11
CA VAL A 75 11.44 -15.10 -17.51
C VAL A 75 11.53 -14.95 -16.00
N GLY A 76 12.40 -15.74 -15.35
CA GLY A 76 12.61 -15.66 -13.90
C GLY A 76 13.15 -14.30 -13.46
N SER A 77 14.06 -13.71 -14.25
CA SER A 77 14.59 -12.37 -14.01
C SER A 77 13.51 -11.28 -14.11
N ALA A 78 12.64 -11.34 -15.12
CA ALA A 78 11.51 -10.42 -15.24
C ALA A 78 10.55 -10.54 -14.05
N TRP A 79 10.19 -11.76 -13.65
CA TRP A 79 9.33 -11.98 -12.48
C TRP A 79 9.95 -11.52 -11.17
N ALA A 80 11.27 -11.64 -11.02
CA ALA A 80 12.00 -11.12 -9.87
C ALA A 80 11.94 -9.59 -9.83
N ALA A 81 12.18 -8.93 -10.97
CA ALA A 81 12.07 -7.48 -11.10
C ALA A 81 10.64 -6.98 -10.78
N ASP A 82 9.62 -7.62 -11.34
CA ASP A 82 8.21 -7.29 -11.07
C ASP A 82 7.86 -7.44 -9.58
N ARG A 83 8.43 -8.45 -8.90
CA ARG A 83 8.20 -8.65 -7.47
C ARG A 83 8.84 -7.53 -6.63
N VAL A 84 10.05 -7.11 -6.99
CA VAL A 84 10.72 -5.96 -6.35
C VAL A 84 9.89 -4.71 -6.56
N ALA A 85 9.46 -4.42 -7.80
CA ALA A 85 8.63 -3.26 -8.12
C ALA A 85 7.31 -3.25 -7.33
N ARG A 86 6.59 -4.38 -7.28
CA ARG A 86 5.37 -4.52 -6.47
C ARG A 86 5.61 -4.29 -4.98
N ARG A 87 6.72 -4.79 -4.45
CA ARG A 87 7.10 -4.58 -3.05
C ARG A 87 7.36 -3.10 -2.77
N GLU A 88 8.13 -2.44 -3.61
CA GLU A 88 8.42 -1.01 -3.48
C GLU A 88 7.14 -0.17 -3.55
N GLN A 89 6.26 -0.49 -4.50
CA GLN A 89 4.95 0.17 -4.62
C GLN A 89 4.07 -0.03 -3.37
N ALA A 90 4.05 -1.23 -2.80
CA ALA A 90 3.30 -1.51 -1.58
C ALA A 90 3.86 -0.73 -0.38
N LEU A 91 5.19 -0.67 -0.25
CA LEU A 91 5.85 0.12 0.81
C LEU A 91 5.57 1.62 0.65
N ALA A 92 5.67 2.16 -0.57
CA ALA A 92 5.35 3.56 -0.84
C ALA A 92 3.88 3.88 -0.53
N SER A 93 2.97 2.98 -0.92
CA SER A 93 1.53 3.12 -0.65
C SER A 93 1.23 3.08 0.85
N HIS A 94 1.89 2.20 1.59
CA HIS A 94 1.80 2.13 3.04
C HIS A 94 2.32 3.43 3.69
N ALA A 95 3.49 3.90 3.29
CA ALA A 95 4.05 5.15 3.80
C ALA A 95 3.11 6.34 3.54
N ALA A 96 2.58 6.47 2.32
CA ALA A 96 1.62 7.52 1.98
C ALA A 96 0.31 7.42 2.78
N HIS A 97 -0.15 6.20 3.09
CA HIS A 97 -1.31 5.99 3.96
C HIS A 97 -1.01 6.43 5.40
N GLN A 98 0.16 6.10 5.94
CA GLN A 98 0.55 6.53 7.28
C GLN A 98 0.66 8.05 7.38
N GLU A 99 1.19 8.70 6.34
CA GLU A 99 1.29 10.16 6.31
C GLU A 99 -0.10 10.82 6.35
N ARG A 100 -1.03 10.39 5.48
CA ARG A 100 -2.42 10.87 5.52
C ARG A 100 -3.09 10.65 6.88
N ARG A 101 -2.76 9.55 7.57
CA ARG A 101 -3.27 9.29 8.91
C ARG A 101 -2.71 10.23 9.96
N ARG A 102 -1.44 10.64 9.83
CA ARG A 102 -0.83 11.65 10.72
C ARG A 102 -1.47 13.01 10.47
N GLU A 103 -1.56 13.45 9.21
CA GLU A 103 -2.24 14.69 8.83
C GLU A 103 -3.68 14.73 9.36
N ALA A 104 -4.44 13.64 9.22
CA ALA A 104 -5.79 13.55 9.75
C ALA A 104 -5.86 13.51 11.29
N ALA A 105 -4.83 12.97 11.96
CA ALA A 105 -4.75 12.99 13.42
C ALA A 105 -4.41 14.39 13.96
N ASP A 106 -3.64 15.17 13.20
CA ASP A 106 -3.29 16.55 13.52
C ASP A 106 -4.40 17.56 13.10
N GLU A 107 -5.41 17.11 12.35
CA GLU A 107 -6.56 17.92 11.96
C GLU A 107 -7.43 18.27 13.19
N VAL A 108 -7.28 19.49 13.70
CA VAL A 108 -8.19 20.04 14.72
C VAL A 108 -9.42 20.66 14.04
N ARG A 109 -10.58 20.02 14.21
CA ARG A 109 -11.87 20.61 13.82
C ARG A 109 -12.41 21.49 14.93
N THR A 110 -12.77 22.71 14.60
CA THR A 110 -13.42 23.65 15.52
C THR A 110 -14.66 24.24 14.84
N GLU A 111 -15.76 24.29 15.58
CA GLU A 111 -16.96 25.00 15.17
C GLU A 111 -16.95 26.40 15.77
N VAL A 112 -17.17 27.42 14.93
CA VAL A 112 -17.23 28.81 15.36
C VAL A 112 -18.62 29.36 15.06
N TRP A 113 -19.31 29.82 16.10
CA TRP A 113 -20.59 30.49 15.99
C TRP A 113 -20.38 32.00 15.91
N LEU A 114 -20.79 32.60 14.79
CA LEU A 114 -20.71 34.04 14.59
C LEU A 114 -22.07 34.69 14.81
N ALA A 115 -22.07 35.87 15.43
CA ALA A 115 -23.24 36.73 15.44
C ALA A 115 -23.68 37.07 14.00
N ALA A 116 -24.97 37.34 13.82
CA ALA A 116 -25.58 37.50 12.51
C ALA A 116 -24.93 38.59 11.64
N GLY A 117 -24.46 39.69 12.24
CA GLY A 117 -23.77 40.78 11.55
C GLY A 117 -22.44 40.33 10.93
N PRO A 118 -21.44 39.95 11.74
CA PRO A 118 -20.17 39.41 11.26
C PRO A 118 -20.33 38.24 10.29
N GLY A 119 -21.27 37.32 10.56
CA GLY A 119 -21.55 36.19 9.67
C GLY A 119 -22.03 36.62 8.27
N ARG A 120 -22.84 37.68 8.15
CA ARG A 120 -23.23 38.24 6.84
C ARG A 120 -22.05 38.87 6.12
N LEU A 121 -21.22 39.63 6.82
CA LEU A 121 -20.04 40.28 6.24
C LEU A 121 -19.02 39.26 5.71
N LEU A 122 -18.77 38.19 6.48
CA LEU A 122 -17.90 37.10 6.07
C LEU A 122 -18.38 36.45 4.77
N ARG A 123 -19.67 36.12 4.68
CA ARG A 123 -20.26 35.55 3.45
C ARG A 123 -20.14 36.48 2.25
N GLN A 124 -20.35 37.79 2.44
CA GLN A 124 -20.18 38.78 1.36
C GLN A 124 -18.72 38.94 0.92
N ALA A 125 -17.76 38.87 1.84
CA ALA A 125 -16.35 38.90 1.51
C ALA A 125 -15.93 37.66 0.71
N ALA A 126 -16.34 36.48 1.17
CA ALA A 126 -16.09 35.21 0.50
C ALA A 126 -16.66 35.19 -0.92
N ALA A 127 -17.93 35.60 -1.08
CA ALA A 127 -18.58 35.69 -2.39
C ALA A 127 -17.85 36.63 -3.37
N ARG A 128 -17.38 37.79 -2.89
CA ARG A 128 -16.63 38.75 -3.72
C ARG A 128 -15.27 38.21 -4.16
N ALA A 129 -14.63 37.39 -3.34
CA ALA A 129 -13.32 36.80 -3.62
C ALA A 129 -13.38 35.44 -4.35
N GLY A 130 -14.58 34.88 -4.57
CA GLY A 130 -14.74 33.53 -5.13
C GLY A 130 -14.19 32.43 -4.22
N LEU A 131 -14.32 32.64 -2.91
CA LEU A 131 -13.89 31.77 -1.81
C LEU A 131 -15.09 31.27 -0.99
N THR A 132 -14.84 30.28 -0.14
CA THR A 132 -15.71 29.83 0.94
C THR A 132 -15.51 30.68 2.20
N PRO A 133 -16.51 30.78 3.09
CA PRO A 133 -16.34 31.44 4.39
C PRO A 133 -15.17 30.86 5.22
N GLN A 134 -14.92 29.56 5.11
CA GLN A 134 -13.83 28.85 5.78
C GLN A 134 -12.46 29.32 5.28
N GLU A 135 -12.27 29.48 3.97
CA GLU A 135 -11.01 29.99 3.40
C GLU A 135 -10.71 31.43 3.86
N VAL A 136 -11.75 32.27 3.96
CA VAL A 136 -11.58 33.63 4.48
C VAL A 136 -11.23 33.63 5.98
N LEU A 137 -11.85 32.75 6.78
CA LEU A 137 -11.50 32.57 8.19
C LEU A 137 -10.07 32.04 8.37
N ALA A 138 -9.63 31.11 7.53
CA ALA A 138 -8.25 30.62 7.55
C ALA A 138 -7.25 31.75 7.26
N GLN A 139 -7.57 32.63 6.30
CA GLN A 139 -6.74 33.80 5.99
C GLN A 139 -6.73 34.85 7.10
N LEU A 140 -7.84 35.04 7.81
CA LEU A 140 -7.92 35.88 9.01
C LEU A 140 -7.03 35.29 10.13
N ALA A 141 -7.16 33.99 10.40
CA ALA A 141 -6.39 33.30 11.42
C ALA A 141 -4.87 33.34 11.15
N ALA A 142 -4.47 33.17 9.89
CA ALA A 142 -3.07 33.25 9.48
C ALA A 142 -2.44 34.66 9.63
N ARG A 143 -3.27 35.70 9.78
CA ARG A 143 -2.85 37.11 9.91
C ARG A 143 -3.11 37.67 11.31
N LEU A 144 -3.53 36.81 12.23
CA LEU A 144 -3.90 37.17 13.58
C LEU A 144 -2.64 37.49 14.38
N VAL A 145 -2.62 38.68 14.98
CA VAL A 145 -1.58 39.13 15.91
C VAL A 145 -2.23 39.26 17.29
N VAL A 146 -1.59 38.64 18.28
CA VAL A 146 -1.96 38.78 19.70
C VAL A 146 -0.92 39.68 20.35
N ASP A 147 -1.35 40.77 20.97
CA ASP A 147 -0.45 41.66 21.71
C ASP A 147 -0.14 41.13 23.13
N GLU A 148 0.72 41.84 23.85
CA GLU A 148 1.15 41.47 25.22
C GLU A 148 -0.02 41.45 26.22
N ASP A 149 -1.08 42.23 25.96
CA ASP A 149 -2.28 42.31 26.79
C ASP A 149 -3.35 41.27 26.38
N GLY A 150 -3.08 40.47 25.34
CA GLY A 150 -3.97 39.44 24.82
C GLY A 150 -5.02 39.95 23.84
N ALA A 151 -4.95 41.22 23.40
CA ALA A 151 -5.83 41.74 22.38
C ALA A 151 -5.49 41.15 21.01
N VAL A 152 -6.54 40.79 20.28
CA VAL A 152 -6.46 40.14 18.98
C VAL A 152 -6.71 41.17 17.88
N SER A 153 -5.76 41.30 16.96
CA SER A 153 -5.88 42.20 15.81
C SER A 153 -5.50 41.50 14.51
N VAL A 154 -6.04 41.99 13.40
CA VAL A 154 -5.68 41.57 12.05
C VAL A 154 -5.51 42.82 11.21
N ALA A 155 -4.37 42.95 10.52
CA ALA A 155 -4.15 44.06 9.60
C ALA A 155 -5.16 44.00 8.43
N PRO A 156 -5.60 45.14 7.89
CA PRO A 156 -6.49 45.16 6.73
C PRO A 156 -5.92 44.37 5.55
N PHE A 157 -6.71 43.48 4.95
CA PHE A 157 -6.33 42.73 3.76
C PHE A 157 -7.53 42.44 2.85
N LEU A 158 -7.25 42.07 1.61
CA LEU A 158 -8.23 41.55 0.66
C LEU A 158 -8.10 40.03 0.56
N PRO A 159 -9.17 39.26 0.80
CA PRO A 159 -9.13 37.81 0.62
C PRO A 159 -8.83 37.44 -0.85
N SER A 160 -7.97 36.45 -1.05
CA SER A 160 -7.55 35.97 -2.37
C SER A 160 -7.33 34.45 -2.37
N ARG A 161 -7.34 33.83 -3.56
CA ARG A 161 -7.05 32.39 -3.70
C ARG A 161 -5.58 32.07 -3.51
#